data_AF-A0A3D2STC5-F1
#
_entry.id   AF-A0A3D2STC5-F1
#
_cell.length_a   1.000
_cell.length_b   1.000
_cell.length_c   1.000
_cell.angle_alpha   90.00
_cell.angle_beta   90.00
_cell.angle_gamma   90.00
#
_symmetry.space_group_name_H-M   'P 1'
#
loop_
_entity.id
_entity.type
_entity.pdbx_description
1 polymer ?
#
loop_
_entity_poly.entity_id
_entity_poly.type
_entity_poly.pdbx_seq_one_letter_code
_entity_poly.pdbx_strand_id
1 'polypeptide(L)' 'MALKATIYKADLNIADMDQHQYGDYQLTLALHPSETLERLMVRIVA' A
#
# COMPACT_ATOMS: atom_id res chain seq x y z
N MET A 1 -11.48 5.41 -21.71
CA MET A 1 -11.19 6.56 -20.83
C MET A 1 -10.74 6.04 -19.48
N ALA A 2 -9.66 6.58 -18.91
CA ALA A 2 -9.21 6.18 -17.57
C ALA A 2 -10.19 6.75 -16.53
N LEU A 3 -10.80 5.86 -15.75
CA LEU A 3 -11.66 6.25 -14.65
C LEU A 3 -10.79 6.84 -13.52
N LYS A 4 -11.33 7.83 -12.79
CA LYS A 4 -10.60 8.53 -11.72
C LYS A 4 -10.24 7.53 -10.61
N ALA A 5 -8.96 7.39 -10.31
CA ALA A 5 -8.49 6.58 -9.20
C ALA A 5 -8.71 7.31 -7.86
N THR A 6 -8.98 6.54 -6.81
CA THR A 6 -9.00 7.04 -5.43
C THR A 6 -7.59 6.96 -4.87
N ILE A 7 -7.09 8.06 -4.32
CA ILE A 7 -5.74 8.10 -3.74
C ILE A 7 -5.82 7.79 -2.25
N TYR A 8 -5.05 6.80 -1.82
CA TYR A 8 -4.84 6.45 -0.42
C TYR A 8 -3.41 6.79 -0.02
N LYS A 9 -3.24 7.27 1.22
CA LYS A 9 -1.94 7.41 1.86
C LYS A 9 -1.84 6.38 2.96
N ALA A 10 -0.70 5.70 3.04
CA ALA A 10 -0.44 4.71 4.08
C ALA A 10 0.93 4.99 4.67
N ASP A 11 0.97 5.20 5.98
CA ASP A 11 2.20 5.27 6.75
C ASP A 11 2.46 3.87 7.32
N LEU A 12 3.56 3.25 6.89
CA LEU A 12 3.93 1.88 7.24
C LEU A 12 5.23 1.88 8.04
N ASN A 13 5.15 1.40 9.27
CA ASN A 13 6.32 1.08 10.08
C ASN A 13 6.55 -0.43 10.00
N ILE A 14 7.74 -0.84 9.57
CA ILE A 14 8.15 -2.25 9.50
C ILE A 14 9.22 -2.47 10.57
N ALA A 15 9.02 -3.51 11.38
CA ALA A 15 10.00 -4.04 12.31
C ALA A 15 10.15 -5.56 12.06
N ASP A 16 10.96 -5.91 11.08
CA ASP A 16 11.31 -7.30 10.76
C ASP A 16 12.51 -7.71 11.64
N MET A 17 12.24 -8.50 12.68
CA MET A 17 13.27 -8.97 13.61
C MET A 17 14.11 -10.10 13.03
N ASP A 18 13.56 -10.90 12.10
CA ASP A 18 14.27 -12.03 11.51
C ASP A 18 15.43 -11.51 10.64
N GLN A 19 15.17 -10.45 9.89
CA GLN A 19 16.17 -9.78 9.06
C GLN A 19 16.82 -8.55 9.72
N HIS A 20 16.40 -8.22 10.96
CA HIS A 20 16.81 -7.01 11.67
C HIS A 20 16.59 -5.71 10.85
N GLN A 21 15.54 -5.70 10.03
CA GLN A 21 15.20 -4.58 9.17
C GLN A 21 14.10 -3.74 9.82
N TYR A 22 14.39 -2.46 10.00
CA TYR A 22 13.48 -1.48 10.57
C TYR A 22 13.35 -0.30 9.62
N GLY A 23 12.13 0.14 9.35
CA GLY A 23 11.92 1.23 8.40
C GLY A 23 10.54 1.86 8.50
N ASP A 24 10.51 3.16 8.23
CA ASP A 24 9.31 3.97 8.09
C ASP A 24 9.09 4.33 6.62
N TYR A 25 7.93 3.99 6.08
CA TYR A 25 7.59 4.17 4.68
C TYR A 25 6.30 4.95 4.54
N GLN A 26 6.35 6.07 3.84
CA GLN A 26 5.16 6.86 3.47
C GLN A 26 4.75 6.51 2.05
N LEU A 27 3.70 5.71 1.91
CA LEU A 27 3.24 5.19 0.64
C LEU A 27 2.04 6.01 0.13
N THR A 28 2.03 6.27 -1.18
CA THR A 28 0.86 6.84 -1.87
C THR A 28 0.37 5.84 -2.90
N LEU A 29 -0.84 5.33 -2.71
CA LEU A 29 -1.44 4.28 -3.54
C LEU A 29 -2.62 4.83 -4.33
N ALA A 30 -2.67 4.55 -5.62
CA ALA A 30 -3.85 4.78 -6.44
C ALA A 30 -4.68 3.49 -6.53
N LEU A 31 -5.93 3.55 -6.07
CA LEU A 31 -6.94 2.51 -6.25
C LEU A 31 -7.65 2.76 -7.58
N HIS A 32 -7.37 1.92 -8.58
CA HIS A 32 -8.14 1.94 -9.81
C HIS A 32 -9.57 1.46 -9.53
N PRO A 33 -10.64 2.03 -10.13
CA PRO A 33 -12.01 1.63 -9.81
C PRO A 33 -12.41 0.20 -10.19
N SER A 34 -11.56 -0.53 -10.94
CA SER A 34 -11.72 -1.97 -11.14
C SER A 34 -11.00 -2.83 -10.08
N GLU A 35 -10.26 -2.20 -9.17
CA GLU A 35 -9.54 -2.85 -8.09
C GLU A 35 -10.40 -2.78 -6.82
N THR A 36 -10.45 -3.89 -6.08
CA THR A 36 -11.12 -3.93 -4.77
C THR A 36 -10.17 -3.46 -3.68
N LEU A 37 -10.72 -3.05 -2.53
CA LEU A 37 -9.90 -2.65 -1.39
C LEU A 37 -9.04 -3.79 -0.88
N GLU A 38 -9.55 -5.03 -0.86
CA GLU A 38 -8.78 -6.21 -0.44
C GLU A 38 -7.55 -6.40 -1.31
N ARG A 39 -7.67 -6.24 -2.64
CA ARG A 39 -6.53 -6.34 -3.55
C ARG A 39 -5.51 -5.22 -3.34
N LEU A 40 -5.96 -4.01 -3.02
CA LEU A 40 -5.05 -2.92 -2.63
C LEU A 40 -4.30 -3.24 -1.33
N MET A 41 -4.97 -3.84 -0.34
CA MET A 41 -4.32 -4.23 0.91
C MET A 41 -3.29 -5.34 0.70
N VAL A 42 -3.57 -6.32 -0.17
CA VAL A 42 -2.59 -7.37 -0.52
C VAL A 42 -1.33 -6.77 -1.15
N ARG A 43 -1.45 -5.70 -1.96
CA ARG A 43 -0.27 -5.01 -2.52
C ARG A 43 0.61 -4.33 -1.46
N ILE A 44 0.07 -3.98 -0.30
CA ILE A 44 0.85 -3.40 0.80
C ILE A 44 1.66 -4.49 1.52
N VAL A 45 1.18 -5.74 1.49
CA VAL A 45 1.79 -6.88 2.20
C VAL A 45 2.75 -7.68 1.30
N ALA A 46 2.66 -7.54 -0.03
CA ALA A 46 3.49 -8.23 -1.01
C ALA A 46 4.94 -7.72 -1.05
#